data_AF-A0A820QNG5-F1
#
_entry.id   AF-A0A820QNG5-F1
#
_cell.length_a   1.000
_cell.length_b   1.000
_cell.length_c   1.000
_cell.angle_alpha   90.00
_cell.angle_beta   90.00
_cell.angle_gamma   90.00
#
_symmetry.space_group_name_H-M   'P 1'
#
loop_
_entity.id
_entity.type
_entity.pdbx_description
1 polymer ?
#
loop_
_entity_poly.entity_id
_entity_poly.type
_entity_poly.pdbx_seq_one_letter_code
_entity_poly.pdbx_strand_id
1 'polypeptide(L)'
;MNGNGETLTRGDYPYRRPYGWKRYAIKVVGKYEDEAWLGSNNSPNEWPVSYHGTKHDAVNSIAQIRYDLTKQKRFAHGRGIYSTPDPNVAKQFAKSFTTDGQQYLVILQNRVNPKSLIKLSHEETGNGEYWISPDTADIRPYGVCIMKKS
;
A
#
# COMPACT_ATOMS: atom_id res chain seq x y z
N MET A 1 19.89 16.86 -6.34
CA MET A 1 19.91 16.28 -4.99
C MET A 1 19.15 14.97 -5.04
N ASN A 2 19.86 13.84 -5.09
CA ASN A 2 19.28 12.50 -5.21
C ASN A 2 19.03 11.97 -3.80
N GLY A 3 17.84 12.24 -3.26
CA GLY A 3 17.42 11.65 -2.00
C GLY A 3 17.14 10.17 -2.21
N ASN A 4 18.07 9.30 -1.82
CA ASN A 4 17.78 7.90 -1.55
C ASN A 4 16.70 7.90 -0.46
N GLY A 5 15.43 7.73 -0.86
CA GLY A 5 14.27 8.05 -0.03
C GLY A 5 14.41 7.55 1.40
N GLU A 6 14.29 8.47 2.36
CA GLU A 6 14.45 8.16 3.78
C GLU A 6 13.54 7.00 4.18
N THR A 7 14.15 5.98 4.77
CA THR A 7 13.45 4.89 5.42
C THR A 7 12.95 5.39 6.78
N LEU A 8 11.66 5.28 7.02
CA LEU A 8 11.05 5.52 8.33
C LEU A 8 10.56 4.20 8.93
N THR A 9 10.31 4.19 10.22
CA THR A 9 9.73 3.04 10.92
C THR A 9 8.29 3.32 11.31
N ARG A 10 7.42 2.32 11.15
CA ARG A 10 6.06 2.38 11.66
C ARG A 10 5.55 0.98 12.03
N GLY A 11 4.93 0.86 13.21
CA GLY A 11 4.53 -0.45 13.76
C GLY A 11 5.70 -1.42 13.93
N ASP A 12 6.92 -0.88 14.12
CA ASP A 12 8.21 -1.61 14.17
C ASP A 12 8.77 -2.14 12.83
N TYR A 13 8.22 -1.71 11.69
CA TYR A 13 8.72 -2.12 10.37
C TYR A 13 9.23 -0.92 9.58
N PRO A 14 10.38 -1.05 8.89
CA PRO A 14 10.88 -0.03 7.99
C PRO A 14 10.00 0.07 6.74
N TYR A 15 9.83 1.30 6.23
CA TYR A 15 9.18 1.56 4.96
C TYR A 15 9.76 2.80 4.29
N ARG A 16 9.65 2.88 2.96
CA ARG A 16 10.08 4.04 2.18
C ARG A 16 8.91 5.01 2.02
N ARG A 17 9.16 6.31 2.19
CA ARG A 17 8.14 7.34 1.92
C ARG A 17 7.88 7.46 0.42
N PRO A 18 6.66 7.82 -0.02
CA PRO A 18 6.33 7.92 -1.43
C PRO A 18 6.80 9.28 -2.00
N TYR A 19 8.11 9.50 -2.04
CA TYR A 19 8.69 10.72 -2.61
C TYR A 19 8.31 10.88 -4.09
N GLY A 20 7.97 12.10 -4.49
CA GLY A 20 7.46 12.39 -5.84
C GLY A 20 5.97 12.08 -6.06
N TRP A 21 5.30 11.49 -5.07
CA TRP A 21 3.85 11.26 -5.12
C TRP A 21 3.10 12.33 -4.34
N LYS A 22 2.04 12.88 -4.93
CA LYS A 22 1.06 13.70 -4.22
C LYS A 22 0.11 12.78 -3.45
N ARG A 23 0.09 12.91 -2.13
CA ARG A 23 -0.69 12.07 -1.22
C ARG A 23 -1.97 12.77 -0.77
N TYR A 24 -3.08 12.05 -0.82
CA TYR A 24 -4.38 12.44 -0.26
C TYR A 24 -4.77 11.45 0.84
N ALA A 25 -5.27 11.93 1.97
CA ALA A 25 -5.73 11.08 3.06
C ALA A 25 -7.13 10.51 2.76
N ILE A 26 -7.37 9.27 3.16
CA ILE A 26 -8.71 8.66 3.17
C ILE A 26 -9.29 8.84 4.58
N LYS A 27 -10.55 9.25 4.70
CA LYS A 27 -11.24 9.33 6.00
C LYS A 27 -11.49 7.91 6.53
N VAL A 28 -10.81 7.56 7.62
CA VAL A 28 -10.84 6.21 8.22
C VAL A 28 -11.29 6.16 9.68
N VAL A 29 -11.47 7.33 10.33
CA VAL A 29 -11.98 7.41 11.71
C VAL A 29 -13.37 6.78 11.78
N GLY A 30 -13.59 5.86 12.72
CA GLY A 30 -14.84 5.10 12.85
C GLY A 30 -15.12 4.07 11.74
N LYS A 31 -14.18 3.80 10.82
CA LYS A 31 -14.35 2.79 9.75
C LYS A 31 -13.94 1.37 10.18
N TYR A 32 -13.14 1.27 11.23
CA TYR A 32 -12.62 0.03 11.78
C TYR A 32 -12.94 -0.06 13.28
N GLU A 33 -12.65 -1.20 13.89
CA GLU A 33 -12.99 -1.49 15.29
C GLU A 33 -12.28 -0.57 16.30
N ASP A 34 -11.09 -0.06 15.94
CA ASP A 34 -10.33 0.92 16.71
C ASP A 34 -9.43 1.77 15.79
N GLU A 35 -8.71 2.72 16.38
CA GLU A 35 -7.72 3.59 15.71
C GLU A 35 -6.26 3.27 16.09
N ALA A 36 -5.99 2.28 16.94
CA ALA A 36 -4.65 1.96 17.42
C ALA A 36 -3.70 1.59 16.26
N TRP A 37 -4.22 0.88 15.26
CA TRP A 37 -3.51 0.53 14.03
C TRP A 37 -2.97 1.75 13.25
N LEU A 38 -3.61 2.92 13.37
CA LEU A 38 -3.25 4.14 12.64
C LEU A 38 -2.17 4.97 13.34
N GLY A 39 -1.74 4.58 14.54
CA GLY A 39 -0.75 5.29 15.34
C GLY A 39 0.55 5.66 14.60
N SER A 40 1.27 6.60 15.20
CA SER A 40 2.50 7.19 14.65
C SER A 40 3.63 7.36 15.66
N ASN A 41 3.51 6.79 16.84
CA ASN A 41 4.47 6.89 17.94
C ASN A 41 5.10 5.53 18.30
N ASN A 42 4.99 4.53 17.41
CA ASN A 42 5.40 3.14 17.65
C ASN A 42 4.75 2.58 18.92
N SER A 43 3.48 2.92 19.17
CA SER A 43 2.70 2.30 20.23
C SER A 43 2.43 0.83 19.94
N PRO A 44 2.20 0.00 20.98
CA PRO A 44 1.67 -1.35 20.80
C PRO A 44 0.42 -1.32 19.92
N ASN A 45 0.30 -2.31 19.01
CA ASN A 45 -0.78 -2.48 18.03
C ASN A 45 -0.77 -1.53 16.82
N GLU A 46 0.25 -0.69 16.64
CA GLU A 46 0.43 0.02 15.37
C GLU A 46 0.66 -0.95 14.21
N TRP A 47 0.00 -0.69 13.09
CA TRP A 47 0.15 -1.51 11.90
C TRP A 47 1.18 -0.90 10.96
N PRO A 48 2.13 -1.66 10.41
CA PRO A 48 3.14 -1.14 9.50
C PRO A 48 2.56 -0.63 8.18
N VAL A 49 3.31 0.25 7.52
CA VAL A 49 2.91 0.91 6.28
C VAL A 49 3.29 0.08 5.07
N SER A 50 2.37 -0.07 4.12
CA SER A 50 2.65 -0.68 2.81
C SER A 50 1.95 0.07 1.66
N TYR A 51 2.30 -0.30 0.44
CA TYR A 51 1.77 0.28 -0.80
C TYR A 51 1.24 -0.80 -1.73
N HIS A 52 0.14 -0.51 -2.42
CA HIS A 52 -0.46 -1.39 -3.43
C HIS A 52 -0.64 -0.64 -4.75
N GLY A 53 0.05 -1.09 -5.79
CA GLY A 53 -0.16 -0.60 -7.15
C GLY A 53 -1.41 -1.19 -7.77
N THR A 54 -2.24 -0.35 -8.37
CA THR A 54 -3.50 -0.80 -8.97
C THR A 54 -3.90 0.08 -10.17
N LYS A 55 -5.05 -0.22 -10.78
CA LYS A 55 -5.67 0.63 -11.81
C LYS A 55 -6.54 1.70 -11.16
N HIS A 56 -6.63 2.87 -11.79
CA HIS A 56 -7.40 4.01 -11.30
C HIS A 56 -8.83 3.64 -10.87
N ASP A 57 -9.55 2.88 -11.68
CA ASP A 57 -10.96 2.51 -11.40
C ASP A 57 -11.13 1.66 -10.13
N ALA A 58 -10.08 0.93 -9.72
CA ALA A 58 -10.12 0.14 -8.50
C ALA A 58 -9.95 1.00 -7.23
N VAL A 59 -9.34 2.18 -7.34
CA VAL A 59 -9.02 3.06 -6.21
C VAL A 59 -10.27 3.45 -5.44
N ASN A 60 -11.32 3.89 -6.14
CA ASN A 60 -12.57 4.30 -5.48
C ASN A 60 -13.20 3.13 -4.71
N SER A 61 -13.27 1.95 -5.33
CA SER A 61 -13.85 0.76 -4.69
C SER A 61 -13.08 0.37 -3.42
N ILE A 62 -11.75 0.39 -3.46
CA ILE A 62 -10.90 -0.01 -2.34
C ILE A 62 -10.93 1.05 -1.23
N ALA A 63 -10.82 2.33 -1.60
CA ALA A 63 -10.80 3.44 -0.66
C ALA A 63 -12.14 3.58 0.10
N GLN A 64 -13.27 3.45 -0.61
CA GLN A 64 -14.60 3.63 -0.02
C GLN A 64 -15.09 2.38 0.70
N ILE A 65 -15.02 1.21 0.04
CA ILE A 65 -15.62 -0.03 0.56
C ILE A 65 -14.58 -0.76 1.41
N ARG A 66 -13.63 -1.46 0.77
CA ARG A 66 -12.47 -2.19 1.31
C ARG A 66 -11.84 -2.97 0.14
N TYR A 67 -10.74 -3.67 0.39
CA TYR A 67 -10.27 -4.68 -0.56
C TYR A 67 -11.30 -5.81 -0.74
N ASP A 68 -11.31 -6.40 -1.92
CA ASP A 68 -12.17 -7.52 -2.27
C ASP A 68 -11.31 -8.64 -2.87
N LEU A 69 -11.07 -9.70 -2.08
CA LEU A 69 -10.27 -10.84 -2.48
C LEU A 69 -10.85 -11.61 -3.67
N THR A 70 -12.17 -11.53 -3.91
CA THR A 70 -12.80 -12.20 -5.07
C THR A 70 -12.43 -11.52 -6.38
N LYS A 71 -12.09 -10.23 -6.33
CA LYS A 71 -11.63 -9.45 -7.49
C LYS A 71 -10.13 -9.58 -7.74
N GLN A 72 -9.37 -10.11 -6.78
CA GLN A 72 -7.94 -10.35 -6.93
C GLN A 72 -7.69 -11.56 -7.84
N LYS A 73 -6.82 -11.38 -8.82
CA LYS A 73 -6.42 -12.41 -9.79
C LYS A 73 -4.93 -12.64 -9.68
N ARG A 74 -4.49 -13.87 -9.96
CA ARG A 74 -3.08 -14.28 -10.05
C ARG A 74 -2.33 -14.17 -8.72
N PHE A 75 -2.42 -15.24 -7.95
CA PHE A 75 -1.74 -15.42 -6.66
C PHE A 75 -0.39 -16.12 -6.87
N ALA A 76 0.63 -15.38 -7.34
CA ALA A 76 1.92 -15.96 -7.74
C ALA A 76 2.68 -16.66 -6.59
N HIS A 77 2.44 -16.22 -5.35
CA HIS A 77 3.12 -16.71 -4.14
C HIS A 77 2.13 -17.03 -3.01
N GLY A 78 0.89 -17.41 -3.36
CA GLY A 78 -0.18 -17.70 -2.39
C GLY A 78 -1.33 -16.70 -2.39
N ARG A 79 -2.48 -17.14 -1.88
CA ARG A 79 -3.71 -16.34 -1.89
C ARG A 79 -3.63 -15.19 -0.88
N GLY A 80 -3.87 -13.97 -1.33
CA GLY A 80 -3.93 -12.79 -0.47
C GLY A 80 -3.81 -11.46 -1.21
N ILE A 81 -3.80 -10.36 -0.48
CA ILE A 81 -3.63 -9.01 -1.01
C ILE A 81 -2.16 -8.64 -0.96
N TYR A 82 -1.58 -8.41 -2.14
CA TYR A 82 -0.17 -8.08 -2.29
C TYR A 82 0.06 -6.58 -2.08
N SER A 83 1.07 -6.26 -1.29
CA SER A 83 1.57 -4.91 -1.06
C SER A 83 3.08 -4.94 -0.85
N THR A 84 3.70 -3.80 -0.57
CA THR A 84 5.16 -3.71 -0.37
C THR A 84 5.49 -2.49 0.49
N PRO A 85 6.56 -2.51 1.30
CA PRO A 85 7.02 -1.33 2.03
C PRO A 85 7.70 -0.29 1.12
N ASP A 86 7.93 -0.60 -0.16
CA ASP A 86 8.58 0.28 -1.14
C ASP A 86 7.59 0.78 -2.23
N PRO A 87 7.29 2.09 -2.29
CA PRO A 87 6.39 2.64 -3.30
C PRO A 87 6.93 2.49 -4.73
N ASN A 88 8.26 2.32 -4.93
CA ASN A 88 8.84 2.06 -6.25
C ASN A 88 8.55 0.64 -6.74
N VAL A 89 8.47 -0.34 -5.83
CA VAL A 89 8.01 -1.69 -6.18
C VAL A 89 6.52 -1.64 -6.53
N ALA A 90 5.70 -0.96 -5.72
CA ALA A 90 4.26 -0.80 -6.00
C ALA A 90 4.00 -0.08 -7.34
N LYS A 91 4.84 0.89 -7.71
CA LYS A 91 4.76 1.63 -8.98
C LYS A 91 4.74 0.71 -10.20
N GLN A 92 5.46 -0.41 -10.17
CA GLN A 92 5.54 -1.36 -11.29
C GLN A 92 4.19 -2.05 -11.57
N PHE A 93 3.33 -2.12 -10.56
CA PHE A 93 1.98 -2.70 -10.65
C PHE A 93 0.89 -1.65 -10.91
N ALA A 94 1.21 -0.36 -10.76
CA ALA A 94 0.28 0.72 -11.05
C ALA A 94 0.01 0.83 -12.55
N LYS A 95 -1.27 0.91 -12.93
CA LYS A 95 -1.67 1.16 -14.32
C LYS A 95 -1.88 2.65 -14.53
N SER A 96 -1.32 3.19 -15.62
CA SER A 96 -1.46 4.60 -15.93
C SER A 96 -2.88 4.95 -16.37
N PHE A 97 -3.30 6.16 -16.04
CA PHE A 97 -4.56 6.75 -16.50
C PHE A 97 -4.30 8.18 -16.99
N THR A 98 -5.17 8.69 -17.85
CA THR A 98 -5.06 10.03 -18.44
C THR A 98 -6.17 10.91 -17.90
N THR A 99 -5.81 12.11 -17.42
CA THR A 99 -6.75 13.20 -17.14
C THR A 99 -6.10 14.50 -17.59
N ASP A 100 -6.89 15.41 -18.16
CA ASP A 100 -6.42 16.73 -18.63
C ASP A 100 -5.20 16.67 -19.56
N GLY A 101 -5.17 15.66 -20.44
CA GLY A 101 -4.08 15.44 -21.41
C GLY A 101 -2.76 14.96 -20.78
N GLN A 102 -2.74 14.64 -19.49
CA GLN A 102 -1.55 14.21 -18.76
C GLN A 102 -1.71 12.77 -18.24
N GLN A 103 -0.62 12.00 -18.27
CA GLN A 103 -0.61 10.63 -17.74
C GLN A 103 -0.22 10.63 -16.26
N TYR A 104 -0.90 9.78 -15.48
CA TYR A 104 -0.66 9.63 -14.05
C TYR A 104 -0.62 8.16 -13.66
N LEU A 105 0.04 7.88 -12.54
CA LEU A 105 0.03 6.61 -11.84
C LEU A 105 -0.61 6.80 -10.47
N VAL A 106 -1.21 5.74 -9.94
CA VAL A 106 -1.81 5.73 -8.61
C VAL A 106 -1.42 4.47 -7.84
N ILE A 107 -1.08 4.66 -6.56
CA ILE A 107 -0.90 3.59 -5.59
C ILE A 107 -1.73 3.90 -4.35
N LEU A 108 -2.22 2.85 -3.69
CA LEU A 108 -2.84 2.95 -2.38
C LEU A 108 -1.78 2.83 -1.31
N GLN A 109 -1.89 3.65 -0.27
CA GLN A 109 -1.11 3.52 0.94
C GLN A 109 -1.98 2.87 2.02
N ASN A 110 -1.43 1.81 2.62
CA ASN A 110 -2.14 0.94 3.53
C ASN A 110 -1.43 0.86 4.89
N ARG A 111 -2.18 0.37 5.87
CA ARG A 111 -1.63 -0.27 7.06
C ARG A 111 -1.96 -1.76 7.01
N VAL A 112 -1.04 -2.63 7.41
CA VAL A 112 -1.24 -4.09 7.37
C VAL A 112 -1.13 -4.72 8.75
N ASN A 113 -1.92 -5.74 9.03
CA ASN A 113 -1.87 -6.44 10.31
C ASN A 113 -0.55 -7.22 10.42
N PRO A 114 0.36 -6.88 11.37
CA PRO A 114 1.65 -7.56 11.46
C PRO A 114 1.54 -9.02 11.95
N LYS A 115 0.41 -9.40 12.59
CA LYS A 115 0.24 -10.73 13.19
C LYS A 115 0.07 -11.84 12.16
N SER A 116 -0.55 -11.55 11.02
CA SER A 116 -0.81 -12.50 9.93
C SER A 116 0.00 -12.20 8.66
N LEU A 117 0.89 -11.20 8.72
CA LEU A 117 1.63 -10.71 7.57
C LEU A 117 2.62 -11.76 7.06
N ILE A 118 2.47 -12.18 5.81
CA ILE A 118 3.45 -13.02 5.13
C ILE A 118 4.39 -12.10 4.35
N LYS A 119 5.70 -12.25 4.56
CA LYS A 119 6.73 -11.48 3.85
C LYS A 119 7.50 -12.37 2.90
N LEU A 120 7.76 -11.85 1.72
CA LEU A 120 8.58 -12.48 0.70
C LEU A 120 9.73 -11.53 0.35
N SER A 121 10.94 -12.07 0.33
CA SER A 121 12.15 -11.30 0.07
C SER A 121 12.29 -10.90 -1.40
N HIS A 122 13.30 -10.08 -1.69
CA HIS A 122 13.64 -9.77 -3.08
C HIS A 122 14.05 -11.02 -3.86
N GLU A 123 14.79 -11.93 -3.22
CA GLU A 123 15.25 -13.20 -3.81
C GLU A 123 14.08 -14.11 -4.16
N GLU A 124 13.05 -14.19 -3.30
CA GLU A 124 11.86 -15.02 -3.54
C GLU A 124 10.97 -14.49 -4.68
N THR A 125 10.96 -13.17 -4.89
CA THR A 125 10.09 -12.50 -5.86
C THR A 125 10.77 -12.15 -7.17
N GLY A 126 12.11 -12.07 -7.17
CA GLY A 126 12.93 -11.60 -8.29
C GLY A 126 12.75 -10.12 -8.65
N ASN A 127 12.09 -9.32 -7.80
CA ASN A 127 11.75 -7.93 -8.10
C ASN A 127 11.88 -7.01 -6.88
N GLY A 128 11.34 -7.39 -5.72
CA GLY A 128 11.39 -6.58 -4.52
C GLY A 128 10.58 -7.19 -3.38
N GLU A 129 10.74 -6.68 -2.16
CA GLU A 129 10.02 -7.24 -1.01
C GLU A 129 8.50 -7.12 -1.18
N TYR A 130 7.79 -8.24 -1.09
CA TYR A 130 6.33 -8.32 -1.15
C TYR A 130 5.76 -8.72 0.21
N TRP A 131 4.66 -8.10 0.56
CA TRP A 131 3.87 -8.37 1.76
C TRP A 131 2.49 -8.85 1.36
N ILE A 132 2.08 -10.01 1.86
CA ILE A 132 0.78 -10.61 1.57
C ILE A 132 -0.06 -10.55 2.85
N SER A 133 -1.18 -9.82 2.77
CA SER A 133 -2.26 -9.86 3.76
C SER A 133 -3.25 -10.98 3.37
N PRO A 134 -3.38 -12.06 4.16
CA PRO A 134 -4.22 -13.20 3.79
C PRO A 134 -5.71 -12.85 3.69
N ASP A 135 -6.20 -11.96 4.57
CA ASP A 135 -7.59 -11.51 4.61
C ASP A 135 -7.73 -10.00 4.30
N THR A 136 -8.92 -9.60 3.85
CA THR A 136 -9.31 -8.18 3.68
C THR A 136 -9.29 -7.39 4.99
N ALA A 137 -9.47 -8.03 6.14
CA ALA A 137 -9.37 -7.42 7.46
C ALA A 137 -7.92 -7.05 7.83
N ASP A 138 -6.94 -7.73 7.22
CA ASP A 138 -5.51 -7.59 7.52
C ASP A 138 -4.82 -6.47 6.73
N ILE A 139 -5.60 -5.65 6.00
CA ILE A 139 -5.09 -4.51 5.25
C ILE A 139 -6.11 -3.37 5.17
N ARG A 140 -5.66 -2.16 5.50
CA ARG A 140 -6.50 -0.96 5.63
C ARG A 140 -5.95 0.16 4.76
N PRO A 141 -6.62 0.53 3.66
CA PRO A 141 -6.26 1.72 2.90
C PRO A 141 -6.54 2.98 3.73
N TYR A 142 -5.55 3.89 3.79
CA TYR A 142 -5.68 5.16 4.52
C TYR A 142 -5.12 6.36 3.74
N GLY A 143 -4.55 6.14 2.55
CA GLY A 143 -4.12 7.20 1.65
C GLY A 143 -4.12 6.77 0.19
N VAL A 144 -4.26 7.76 -0.69
CA VAL A 144 -4.10 7.63 -2.14
C VAL A 144 -2.90 8.46 -2.56
N CYS A 145 -1.94 7.85 -3.25
CA CYS A 145 -0.75 8.52 -3.76
C CYS A 145 -0.84 8.59 -5.29
N ILE A 146 -0.74 9.79 -5.85
CA ILE A 146 -0.81 10.05 -7.30
C ILE A 146 0.49 10.68 -7.77
N MET A 147 1.03 10.22 -8.88
CA MET A 147 2.26 10.74 -9.47
C MET A 147 2.04 10.99 -10.96
N LYS A 148 2.46 12.16 -11.45
CA LYS A 148 2.48 12.46 -12.88
C LYS A 148 3.58 11.63 -13.54
N LYS A 149 3.25 10.96 -14.65
CA LYS A 149 4.20 10.23 -15.47
C LYS A 149 4.90 11.25 -16.36
N SER A 150 6.20 11.43 -16.13
CA SER A 150 7.11 12.21 -16.97
C SER A 150 7.29 11.57 -18.34
#